data_AF-A0A9D8VWW3-F1
#
_entry.id   AF-A0A9D8VWW3-F1
#
_cell.length_a   1.000
_cell.length_b   1.000
_cell.length_c   1.000
_cell.angle_alpha   90.00
_cell.angle_beta   90.00
_cell.angle_gamma   90.00
#
_symmetry.space_group_name_H-M   'P 1'
#
loop_
_entity.id
_entity.type
_entity.pdbx_description
1 polymer ?
#
loop_
_entity_poly.entity_id
_entity_poly.type
_entity_poly.pdbx_seq_one_letter_code
_entity_poly.pdbx_strand_id
1 'polypeptide(L)'
;MPAATNKQDLLAVFDKDLAKLQKTLDGVDEESANRHTAADPATIKGVIAHRAHWIGLFFDWYEGGVAGQPVETPAPGVKWNQLKAYNAPIYESANHRPWSELRAEFDAAAARLRAFIAENDDDLLYVKGLYPWMNNWTLGRWAEASGPSHFRSANTYIRKVLRENAGK
;
A
#
# COMPACT_ATOMS: atom_id res chain seq x y z
N MET A 1 -6.09 11.62 -10.67
CA MET A 1 -4.82 12.03 -11.32
C MET A 1 -4.41 10.91 -12.23
N PRO A 2 -3.91 11.18 -13.45
CA PRO A 2 -3.28 10.16 -14.27
C PRO A 2 -2.10 9.54 -13.52
N ALA A 3 -1.76 8.29 -13.86
CA ALA A 3 -0.58 7.63 -13.30
C ALA A 3 0.69 8.36 -13.76
N ALA A 4 1.70 8.41 -12.90
CA ALA A 4 3.00 8.97 -13.24
C ALA A 4 3.64 8.19 -14.39
N THR A 5 4.33 8.89 -15.30
CA THR A 5 4.93 8.31 -16.51
C THR A 5 6.46 8.44 -16.55
N ASN A 6 7.06 8.97 -15.48
CA ASN A 6 8.50 9.03 -15.25
C ASN A 6 8.78 9.01 -13.73
N LYS A 7 10.03 8.72 -13.37
CA LYS A 7 10.54 8.57 -12.01
C LYS A 7 10.31 9.83 -11.18
N GLN A 8 10.55 11.00 -11.77
CA GLN A 8 10.42 12.27 -11.06
C GLN A 8 8.98 12.51 -10.60
N ASP A 9 8.02 12.29 -11.49
CA ASP A 9 6.59 12.42 -11.19
C ASP A 9 6.14 11.36 -10.19
N LEU A 10 6.67 10.13 -10.29
CA LEU A 10 6.36 9.05 -9.35
C LEU A 10 6.87 9.37 -7.94
N LEU A 11 8.11 9.86 -7.79
CA LEU A 11 8.64 10.30 -6.50
C LEU A 11 7.84 11.49 -5.95
N ALA A 12 7.49 12.46 -6.79
CA ALA A 12 6.72 13.63 -6.38
C ALA A 12 5.32 13.25 -5.87
N VAL A 13 4.61 12.34 -6.54
CA VAL A 13 3.30 11.86 -6.06
C VAL A 13 3.44 10.99 -4.82
N PHE A 14 4.47 10.16 -4.74
CA PHE A 14 4.78 9.33 -3.59
C PHE A 14 4.98 10.18 -2.33
N ASP A 15 5.90 11.13 -2.38
CA ASP A 15 6.24 11.97 -1.22
C ASP A 15 5.06 12.81 -0.77
N LYS A 16 4.32 13.39 -1.72
CA LYS A 16 3.12 14.18 -1.43
C LYS A 16 2.04 13.36 -0.74
N ASP A 17 1.71 12.18 -1.25
CA ASP A 17 0.60 11.38 -0.74
C ASP A 17 0.98 10.64 0.56
N LEU A 18 2.26 10.23 0.70
CA LEU A 18 2.78 9.70 1.95
C LEU A 18 2.78 10.77 3.05
N ALA A 19 3.26 11.98 2.78
CA ALA A 19 3.28 13.06 3.77
C ALA A 19 1.87 13.41 4.27
N LYS A 20 0.86 13.39 3.38
CA LYS A 20 -0.54 13.59 3.77
C LYS A 20 -1.08 12.48 4.67
N LEU A 21 -0.72 11.23 4.39
CA LEU A 21 -1.11 10.10 5.21
C LEU A 21 -0.40 10.15 6.57
N GLN A 22 0.92 10.34 6.60
CA GLN A 22 1.74 10.51 7.81
C GLN A 22 1.12 11.56 8.74
N LYS A 23 0.82 12.76 8.22
CA LYS A 23 0.18 13.83 8.99
C LYS A 23 -1.16 13.43 9.62
N THR A 24 -1.94 12.59 8.94
CA THR A 24 -3.20 12.06 9.52
C THR A 24 -2.89 11.03 10.60
N LEU A 25 -1.89 10.18 10.41
CA LEU A 25 -1.50 9.12 11.35
C LEU A 25 -0.82 9.66 12.61
N ASP A 26 -0.20 10.84 12.58
CA ASP A 26 0.42 11.45 13.76
C ASP A 26 -0.59 11.77 14.88
N GLY A 27 -1.87 11.92 14.53
CA GLY A 27 -2.97 12.09 15.48
C GLY A 27 -3.68 10.80 15.89
N VAL A 28 -3.16 9.62 15.50
CA VAL A 28 -3.78 8.32 15.79
C VAL A 28 -3.02 7.64 16.92
N ASP A 29 -3.68 7.47 18.06
CA ASP A 29 -3.22 6.65 19.18
C ASP A 29 -3.74 5.20 19.09
N GLU A 30 -3.36 4.37 20.06
CA GLU A 30 -3.77 2.96 20.12
C GLU A 30 -5.30 2.81 20.13
N GLU A 31 -6.02 3.63 20.89
CA GLU A 31 -7.49 3.57 20.97
C GLU A 31 -8.12 3.93 19.63
N SER A 32 -7.72 5.05 19.03
CA SER A 32 -8.21 5.50 17.73
C SER A 32 -7.89 4.50 16.63
N ALA A 33 -6.73 3.86 16.70
CA ALA A 33 -6.29 2.87 15.72
C ALA A 33 -7.24 1.65 15.63
N ASN A 34 -7.93 1.31 16.72
CA ASN A 34 -8.93 0.24 16.77
C ASN A 34 -10.31 0.66 16.25
N ARG A 35 -10.51 1.94 15.92
CA ARG A 35 -11.80 2.45 15.40
C ARG A 35 -11.94 2.16 13.91
N HIS A 36 -13.19 2.09 13.46
CA HIS A 36 -13.58 1.90 12.07
C HIS A 36 -14.82 2.77 11.76
N THR A 37 -15.28 2.77 10.50
CA THR A 37 -16.53 3.46 10.12
C THR A 37 -17.73 2.57 10.43
N ALA A 38 -18.94 3.14 10.52
CA ALA A 38 -20.15 2.33 10.73
C ALA A 38 -20.45 1.37 9.56
N ALA A 39 -19.96 1.66 8.35
CA ALA A 39 -20.26 0.90 7.14
C ALA A 39 -19.20 -0.16 6.78
N ASP A 40 -18.03 -0.09 7.39
CA ASP A 40 -16.88 -0.94 7.08
C ASP A 40 -16.14 -1.29 8.38
N PRO A 41 -16.05 -2.59 8.75
CA PRO A 41 -15.42 -3.02 9.99
C PRO A 41 -13.87 -2.98 9.96
N ALA A 42 -13.25 -2.62 8.84
CA ALA A 42 -11.79 -2.50 8.76
C ALA A 42 -11.27 -1.38 9.68
N THR A 43 -10.56 -1.73 10.75
CA THR A 43 -9.96 -0.75 11.66
C THR A 43 -8.83 0.03 10.98
N ILE A 44 -8.41 1.16 11.56
CA ILE A 44 -7.22 1.88 11.08
C ILE A 44 -6.00 0.95 11.11
N LYS A 45 -5.85 0.10 12.14
CA LYS A 45 -4.82 -0.95 12.20
C LYS A 45 -4.85 -1.84 10.97
N GLY A 46 -6.01 -2.42 10.66
CA GLY A 46 -6.18 -3.29 9.48
C GLY A 46 -5.85 -2.56 8.18
N VAL A 47 -6.31 -1.33 8.02
CA VAL A 47 -6.06 -0.52 6.83
C VAL A 47 -4.57 -0.26 6.60
N ILE A 48 -3.80 0.00 7.67
CA ILE A 48 -2.37 0.26 7.60
C ILE A 48 -1.56 -1.02 7.43
N ALA A 49 -1.90 -2.11 8.12
CA ALA A 49 -1.32 -3.42 7.90
C ALA A 49 -1.46 -3.87 6.44
N HIS A 50 -2.65 -3.66 5.85
CA HIS A 50 -2.87 -3.89 4.42
C HIS A 50 -1.94 -3.06 3.53
N ARG A 51 -1.57 -1.83 3.90
CA ARG A 51 -0.65 -1.04 3.07
C ARG A 51 0.76 -1.62 3.10
N ALA A 52 1.24 -2.00 4.28
CA ALA A 52 2.52 -2.69 4.42
C ALA A 52 2.53 -4.00 3.60
N HIS A 53 1.48 -4.80 3.73
CA HIS A 53 1.32 -6.08 3.00
C HIS A 53 1.38 -5.91 1.47
N TRP A 54 0.62 -4.97 0.92
CA TRP A 54 0.56 -4.76 -0.52
C TRP A 54 1.81 -4.13 -1.13
N ILE A 55 2.59 -3.40 -0.32
CA ILE A 55 3.96 -3.01 -0.67
C ILE A 55 4.87 -4.25 -0.66
N GLY A 56 4.73 -5.13 0.32
CA GLY A 56 5.43 -6.42 0.35
C GLY A 56 5.18 -7.25 -0.91
N LEU A 57 3.92 -7.42 -1.30
CA LEU A 57 3.55 -8.13 -2.52
C LEU A 57 4.19 -7.54 -3.79
N PHE A 58 4.31 -6.21 -3.88
CA PHE A 58 5.03 -5.59 -4.98
C PHE A 58 6.48 -6.07 -5.08
N PHE A 59 7.16 -6.17 -3.93
CA PHE A 59 8.53 -6.69 -3.89
C PHE A 59 8.59 -8.19 -4.20
N ASP A 60 7.66 -8.99 -3.70
CA ASP A 60 7.60 -10.42 -4.03
C ASP A 60 7.43 -10.64 -5.54
N TRP A 61 6.57 -9.85 -6.19
CA TRP A 61 6.37 -9.91 -7.64
C TRP A 61 7.60 -9.44 -8.41
N TYR A 62 8.21 -8.33 -7.98
CA TYR A 62 9.42 -7.79 -8.60
C TYR A 62 10.57 -8.79 -8.51
N GLU A 63 10.87 -9.29 -7.31
CA GLU A 63 11.97 -10.23 -7.05
C GLU A 63 11.74 -11.56 -7.76
N GLY A 64 10.51 -12.08 -7.76
CA GLY A 64 10.15 -13.27 -8.54
C GLY A 64 10.37 -13.06 -10.04
N GLY A 65 10.01 -11.89 -10.57
CA GLY A 65 10.26 -11.51 -11.96
C GLY A 65 11.76 -11.44 -12.29
N VAL A 66 12.56 -10.79 -11.44
CA VAL A 66 14.03 -10.71 -11.57
C VAL A 66 14.65 -12.12 -11.56
N ALA A 67 14.16 -13.01 -10.70
CA ALA A 67 14.64 -14.37 -10.57
C ALA A 67 14.14 -15.33 -11.67
N GLY A 68 13.33 -14.86 -12.62
CA GLY A 68 12.73 -15.69 -13.67
C GLY A 68 11.73 -16.73 -13.15
N GLN A 69 11.20 -16.53 -11.94
CA GLN A 69 10.22 -17.43 -11.34
C GLN A 69 8.81 -17.16 -11.90
N PRO A 70 7.93 -18.18 -11.94
CA PRO A 70 6.51 -17.96 -12.17
C PRO A 70 5.93 -17.08 -11.05
N VAL A 71 5.35 -15.93 -11.42
CA VAL A 71 4.71 -14.99 -10.48
C VAL A 71 3.20 -14.97 -10.75
N GLU A 72 2.41 -15.28 -9.73
CA GLU A 72 0.96 -15.15 -9.74
C GLU A 72 0.53 -13.89 -8.98
N THR A 73 -0.32 -13.06 -9.59
CA THR A 73 -0.85 -11.85 -8.96
C THR A 73 -2.38 -11.95 -8.76
N PRO A 74 -2.92 -11.46 -7.62
CA PRO A 74 -2.23 -10.83 -6.48
C PRO A 74 -1.42 -11.81 -5.60
N ALA A 75 -1.78 -13.09 -5.57
CA ALA A 75 -1.08 -14.14 -4.84
C ALA A 75 -1.38 -15.50 -5.47
N PRO A 76 -0.59 -16.55 -5.17
CA PRO A 76 -0.82 -17.89 -5.72
C PRO A 76 -2.25 -18.39 -5.49
N GLY A 77 -2.94 -18.78 -6.56
CA GLY A 77 -4.32 -19.28 -6.49
C GLY A 77 -5.40 -18.25 -6.14
N VAL A 78 -5.05 -16.96 -6.02
CA VAL A 78 -5.99 -15.88 -5.68
C VAL A 78 -6.28 -15.04 -6.92
N LYS A 79 -7.55 -14.73 -7.17
CA LYS A 79 -7.98 -13.85 -8.27
C LYS A 79 -8.26 -12.43 -7.76
N TRP A 80 -8.13 -11.44 -8.64
CA TRP A 80 -8.42 -10.03 -8.34
C TRP A 80 -9.86 -9.75 -7.88
N ASN A 81 -10.82 -10.61 -8.20
CA ASN A 81 -12.19 -10.50 -7.70
C ASN A 81 -12.39 -11.14 -6.30
N GLN A 82 -11.36 -11.76 -5.72
CA GLN A 82 -11.38 -12.41 -4.41
C GLN A 82 -10.69 -11.58 -3.31
N LEU A 83 -10.28 -10.33 -3.62
CA LEU A 83 -9.50 -9.50 -2.69
C LEU A 83 -10.16 -9.27 -1.33
N LYS A 84 -11.50 -9.21 -1.27
CA LYS A 84 -12.20 -9.07 0.01
C LYS A 84 -11.89 -10.24 0.95
N ALA A 85 -11.95 -11.48 0.44
CA ALA A 85 -11.64 -12.67 1.22
C ALA A 85 -10.14 -12.78 1.51
N TYR A 86 -9.29 -12.45 0.54
CA TYR A 86 -7.84 -12.45 0.70
C TYR A 86 -7.34 -11.46 1.77
N ASN A 87 -7.93 -10.26 1.82
CA ASN A 87 -7.52 -9.22 2.76
C ASN A 87 -8.11 -9.38 4.16
N ALA A 88 -9.20 -10.12 4.34
CA ALA A 88 -9.87 -10.25 5.64
C ALA A 88 -8.94 -10.80 6.75
N PRO A 89 -8.12 -11.85 6.52
CA PRO A 89 -7.14 -12.31 7.51
C PRO A 89 -6.07 -11.28 7.86
N ILE A 90 -5.70 -10.40 6.92
CA ILE A 90 -4.72 -9.31 7.16
C ILE A 90 -5.31 -8.30 8.14
N TYR A 91 -6.59 -7.94 7.95
CA TYR A 91 -7.29 -7.03 8.85
C TYR A 91 -7.47 -7.63 10.23
N GLU A 92 -7.86 -8.91 10.29
CA GLU A 92 -8.09 -9.61 11.55
C GLU A 92 -6.79 -9.74 12.36
N SER A 93 -5.70 -10.18 11.73
CA SER A 93 -4.41 -10.32 12.42
C SER A 93 -3.88 -8.99 12.95
N ALA A 94 -4.10 -7.90 12.21
CA ALA A 94 -3.69 -6.56 12.63
C ALA A 94 -4.40 -6.08 13.91
N ASN A 95 -5.65 -6.46 14.14
CA ASN A 95 -6.39 -6.04 15.33
C ASN A 95 -5.76 -6.54 16.63
N HIS A 96 -5.04 -7.66 16.58
CA HIS A 96 -4.36 -8.28 17.73
C HIS A 96 -2.92 -7.77 17.94
N ARG A 97 -2.47 -6.80 17.14
CA ARG A 97 -1.10 -6.25 17.19
C ARG A 97 -1.10 -4.82 17.71
N PRO A 98 -0.05 -4.39 18.44
CA PRO A 98 0.13 -2.99 18.84
C PRO A 98 0.13 -2.03 17.64
N TRP A 99 -0.50 -0.87 17.79
CA TRP A 99 -0.50 0.16 16.74
C TRP A 99 0.91 0.59 16.35
N SER A 100 1.81 0.73 17.33
CA SER A 100 3.20 1.12 17.10
C SER A 100 3.95 0.15 16.18
N GLU A 101 3.68 -1.15 16.29
CA GLU A 101 4.30 -2.19 15.45
C GLU A 101 3.83 -2.06 14.00
N LEU A 102 2.51 -1.95 13.80
CA LEU A 102 1.91 -1.79 12.47
C LEU A 102 2.35 -0.48 11.79
N ARG A 103 2.49 0.60 12.57
CA ARG A 103 3.01 1.88 12.08
C ARG A 103 4.46 1.74 11.63
N ALA A 104 5.32 1.11 12.43
CA ALA A 104 6.72 0.90 12.09
C ALA A 104 6.89 0.02 10.84
N GLU A 105 6.09 -1.03 10.68
CA GLU A 105 6.10 -1.88 9.48
C GLU A 105 5.67 -1.12 8.23
N PHE A 106 4.61 -0.31 8.34
CA PHE A 106 4.19 0.55 7.24
C PHE A 106 5.28 1.56 6.86
N ASP A 107 5.89 2.22 7.84
CA ASP A 107 6.96 3.20 7.60
C ASP A 107 8.17 2.54 6.93
N ALA A 108 8.57 1.35 7.38
CA ALA A 108 9.64 0.57 6.78
C ALA A 108 9.32 0.14 5.34
N ALA A 109 8.10 -0.36 5.09
CA ALA A 109 7.65 -0.75 3.76
C ALA A 109 7.62 0.45 2.81
N ALA A 110 7.08 1.59 3.26
CA ALA A 110 7.03 2.83 2.47
C ALA A 110 8.44 3.35 2.17
N ALA A 111 9.36 3.33 3.14
CA ALA A 111 10.75 3.70 2.93
C ALA A 111 11.44 2.80 1.90
N ARG A 112 11.23 1.48 1.99
CA ARG A 112 11.76 0.50 1.03
C ARG A 112 11.25 0.76 -0.39
N LEU A 113 9.95 0.97 -0.56
CA LEU A 113 9.35 1.27 -1.87
C LEU A 113 9.86 2.60 -2.44
N ARG A 114 10.00 3.62 -1.58
CA ARG A 114 10.56 4.91 -1.99
C ARG A 114 12.02 4.78 -2.45
N ALA A 115 12.83 4.04 -1.69
CA ALA A 115 14.23 3.78 -2.03
C ALA A 115 14.34 3.04 -3.37
N PHE A 116 13.55 1.99 -3.56
CA PHE A 116 13.46 1.28 -4.84
C PHE A 116 13.17 2.23 -6.02
N ILE A 117 12.20 3.13 -5.90
CA ILE A 117 11.91 4.10 -6.97
C ILE A 117 13.09 5.06 -7.18
N ALA A 118 13.74 5.50 -6.10
CA ALA A 118 14.85 6.45 -6.16
C ALA A 118 16.15 5.86 -6.73
N GLU A 119 16.40 4.56 -6.53
CA GLU A 119 17.61 3.87 -6.97
C GLU A 119 17.55 3.43 -8.44
N ASN A 120 16.35 3.25 -8.99
CA ASN A 120 16.15 2.83 -10.39
C ASN A 120 15.83 4.01 -11.32
N ASP A 121 15.97 3.83 -12.62
CA ASP A 121 15.75 4.86 -13.65
C ASP A 121 14.46 4.64 -14.45
N ASP A 122 14.18 5.53 -15.40
CA ASP A 122 13.01 5.43 -16.26
C ASP A 122 13.07 4.21 -17.19
N ASP A 123 14.27 3.77 -17.58
CA ASP A 123 14.47 2.61 -18.45
C ASP A 123 14.07 1.31 -17.74
N LEU A 124 14.22 1.21 -16.42
CA LEU A 124 13.62 0.10 -15.66
C LEU A 124 12.14 0.36 -15.34
N LEU A 125 11.83 1.54 -14.78
CA LEU A 125 10.52 1.80 -14.19
C LEU A 125 9.39 1.90 -15.23
N TYR A 126 9.70 2.28 -16.47
CA TYR A 126 8.70 2.60 -17.49
C TYR A 126 8.71 1.70 -18.72
N VAL A 127 9.39 0.56 -18.67
CA VAL A 127 9.21 -0.52 -19.65
C VAL A 127 7.89 -1.24 -19.42
N LYS A 128 7.09 -1.34 -20.48
CA LYS A 128 5.81 -2.05 -20.46
C LYS A 128 6.04 -3.55 -20.46
N GLY A 129 5.37 -4.27 -19.56
CA GLY A 129 5.38 -5.73 -19.56
C GLY A 129 6.77 -6.32 -19.40
N LEU A 130 7.64 -5.65 -18.63
CA LEU A 130 9.03 -6.07 -18.41
C LEU A 130 9.10 -7.52 -17.90
N TYR A 131 8.18 -7.90 -17.00
CA TYR A 131 8.00 -9.27 -16.54
C TYR A 131 6.62 -9.81 -16.96
N PRO A 132 6.47 -11.13 -17.19
CA PRO A 132 5.22 -11.72 -17.66
C PRO A 132 3.99 -11.40 -16.80
N TRP A 133 4.17 -11.25 -15.48
CA TRP A 133 3.09 -10.96 -14.53
C TRP A 133 2.56 -9.52 -14.63
N MET A 134 3.30 -8.61 -15.28
CA MET A 134 2.98 -7.18 -15.28
C MET A 134 1.87 -6.80 -16.26
N ASN A 135 1.35 -7.73 -17.07
CA ASN A 135 0.48 -7.43 -18.20
C ASN A 135 1.09 -6.29 -19.06
N ASN A 136 0.29 -5.30 -19.47
CA ASN A 136 0.77 -4.11 -20.21
C ASN A 136 1.17 -2.94 -19.29
N TRP A 137 1.31 -3.15 -17.98
CA TRP A 137 1.69 -2.09 -17.04
C TRP A 137 3.21 -2.01 -16.92
N THR A 138 3.69 -0.87 -16.40
CA THR A 138 5.10 -0.64 -16.09
C THR A 138 5.36 -0.86 -14.60
N LEU A 139 6.61 -1.04 -14.19
CA LEU A 139 6.96 -1.18 -12.77
C LEU A 139 6.57 0.07 -11.97
N GLY A 140 6.78 1.26 -12.53
CA GLY A 140 6.35 2.52 -11.94
C GLY A 140 4.84 2.57 -11.69
N ARG A 141 4.03 2.01 -12.60
CA ARG A 141 2.58 1.93 -12.41
C ARG A 141 2.18 0.94 -11.31
N TRP A 142 2.86 -0.21 -11.22
CA TRP A 142 2.66 -1.17 -10.12
C TRP A 142 3.09 -0.59 -8.77
N ALA A 143 4.22 0.11 -8.71
CA ALA A 143 4.68 0.84 -7.54
C ALA A 143 3.69 1.95 -7.13
N GLU A 144 3.14 2.70 -8.08
CA GLU A 144 2.10 3.71 -7.79
C GLU A 144 0.82 3.07 -7.22
N ALA A 145 0.42 1.90 -7.74
CA ALA A 145 -0.75 1.16 -7.27
C ALA A 145 -0.55 0.67 -5.82
N SER A 146 0.61 0.08 -5.52
CA SER A 146 0.92 -0.44 -4.18
C SER A 146 1.25 0.64 -3.14
N GLY A 147 1.76 1.80 -3.57
CA GLY A 147 2.10 2.93 -2.69
C GLY A 147 1.14 4.11 -2.80
N PRO A 148 1.46 5.18 -3.58
CA PRO A 148 0.70 6.44 -3.62
C PRO A 148 -0.82 6.31 -3.73
N SER A 149 -1.32 5.41 -4.60
CA SER A 149 -2.76 5.16 -4.74
C SER A 149 -3.38 4.62 -3.46
N HIS A 150 -2.69 3.69 -2.82
CA HIS A 150 -3.05 3.11 -1.53
C HIS A 150 -2.93 4.12 -0.37
N PHE A 151 -1.97 5.05 -0.41
CA PHE A 151 -1.85 6.12 0.58
C PHE A 151 -3.05 7.06 0.51
N ARG A 152 -3.47 7.47 -0.69
CA ARG A 152 -4.64 8.32 -0.91
C ARG A 152 -5.92 7.68 -0.36
N SER A 153 -6.16 6.41 -0.68
CA SER A 153 -7.36 5.70 -0.22
C SER A 153 -7.34 5.49 1.29
N ALA A 154 -6.20 5.13 1.88
CA ALA A 154 -6.04 5.01 3.33
C ALA A 154 -6.30 6.34 4.03
N ASN A 155 -5.68 7.44 3.58
CA ASN A 155 -5.85 8.75 4.19
C ASN A 155 -7.33 9.21 4.15
N THR A 156 -8.02 8.95 3.03
CA THR A 156 -9.44 9.27 2.88
C THR A 156 -10.29 8.48 3.87
N TYR A 157 -10.04 7.17 3.99
CA TYR A 157 -10.74 6.29 4.90
C TYR A 157 -10.50 6.67 6.37
N ILE A 158 -9.23 6.85 6.76
CA ILE A 158 -8.85 7.13 8.15
C ILE A 158 -9.43 8.48 8.61
N ARG A 159 -9.37 9.52 7.77
CA ARG A 159 -10.02 10.80 8.09
C ARG A 159 -11.54 10.66 8.28
N LYS A 160 -12.19 9.74 7.55
CA LYS A 160 -13.60 9.43 7.74
C LYS A 160 -13.84 8.73 9.09
N VAL A 161 -13.02 7.73 9.45
CA VAL A 161 -13.07 7.06 10.76
C VAL A 161 -12.93 8.07 11.90
N LEU A 162 -11.91 8.92 11.86
CA LEU A 162 -11.66 9.90 12.92
C LEU A 162 -12.81 10.90 13.06
N ARG A 163 -13.40 11.34 11.95
CA ARG A 163 -14.56 12.26 11.96
C ARG A 163 -15.82 11.60 12.53
N GLU A 164 -16.11 10.36 12.16
CA GLU A 164 -17.32 9.64 12.61
C GLU A 164 -17.27 9.23 14.10
N ASN A 165 -16.07 9.23 14.68
CA ASN A 165 -15.82 8.89 16.07
C ASN A 165 -15.36 10.09 16.91
N ALA A 166 -15.42 11.31 16.37
CA ALA A 166 -15.11 12.52 17.14
C ALA A 166 -16.22 12.79 18.16
N GLY A 167 -15.87 12.88 19.45
CA GLY A 167 -16.82 13.18 20.54
C GLY A 167 -17.61 11.97 21.07
N LYS A 168 -17.20 10.75 20.73
CA LYS A 168 -17.59 9.50 21.39
C LYS A 168 -16.44 9.02 22.26
#